data_AF-A0AA38ZUY3-F1
#
_entry.id   AF-A0AA38ZUY3-F1
#
_cell.length_a   1.000
_cell.length_b   1.000
_cell.length_c   1.000
_cell.angle_alpha   90.00
_cell.angle_beta   90.00
_cell.angle_gamma   90.00
#
_symmetry.space_group_name_H-M   'P 1'
#
loop_
_entity.id
_entity.type
_entity.pdbx_description
1 polymer ?
#
loop_
_entity_poly.entity_id
_entity_poly.type
_entity_poly.pdbx_seq_one_letter_code
_entity_poly.pdbx_strand_id
1 'polypeptide(L)'
;MAPRKTPRASRNPDLIRGVGKFSRSKMYHKRGLWAIKAKNGGVFPCHEKKPVAPAPSEKLPKFYPADDVKKPLINKHKAKPTKLRASITPGTVLIILAGRFKGKRVVFLKQLSSGLLLISGPFKINGVPLRRVNQAYVIATSTKVDISKVNVEKFDDKYFAKEVQKKKKGEGEFFEAEKEEKKDLPQEKKDDQKAVDASLIASIEGVPELKVYLAARFSLKSGMKPHELVF
;
A
#
# COMPACT_ATOMS: atom_id res chain seq x y z
N MET A 1 -35.91 -2.16 5.81
CA MET A 1 -34.57 -1.90 5.22
C MET A 1 -34.54 -2.48 3.81
N ALA A 2 -34.31 -1.67 2.78
CA ALA A 2 -34.16 -2.20 1.42
C ALA A 2 -32.96 -3.15 1.37
N PRO A 3 -33.07 -4.36 0.76
CA PRO A 3 -31.96 -5.28 0.67
C PRO A 3 -30.81 -4.59 -0.07
N ARG A 4 -29.62 -4.56 0.54
CA ARG A 4 -28.39 -4.08 -0.10
C ARG A 4 -28.21 -4.84 -1.41
N LYS A 5 -28.40 -4.15 -2.55
CA LYS A 5 -28.13 -4.73 -3.87
C LYS A 5 -26.68 -5.22 -3.88
N THR A 6 -26.49 -6.53 -4.02
CA THR A 6 -25.17 -7.09 -4.27
C THR A 6 -24.58 -6.42 -5.51
N PRO A 7 -23.29 -6.04 -5.49
CA PRO A 7 -22.66 -5.41 -6.64
C PRO A 7 -22.77 -6.36 -7.83
N ARG A 8 -23.40 -5.89 -8.92
CA ARG A 8 -23.57 -6.69 -10.14
C ARG A 8 -22.19 -6.99 -10.73
N ALA A 9 -21.73 -8.23 -10.57
CA ALA A 9 -20.58 -8.74 -11.29
C ALA A 9 -20.85 -8.71 -12.81
N SER A 10 -19.79 -8.56 -13.61
CA SER A 10 -19.87 -8.62 -15.06
C SER A 10 -20.49 -9.95 -15.51
N ARG A 11 -21.54 -9.91 -16.34
CA ARG A 11 -22.12 -11.10 -16.99
C ARG A 11 -21.19 -11.74 -18.04
N ASN A 12 -20.09 -11.06 -18.39
CA ASN A 12 -19.02 -11.55 -19.26
C ASN A 12 -17.73 -11.68 -18.43
N PRO A 13 -17.32 -12.90 -18.02
CA PRO A 13 -16.03 -13.07 -17.37
C PRO A 13 -14.91 -12.77 -18.37
N ASP A 14 -13.77 -12.29 -17.88
CA ASP A 14 -12.59 -12.04 -18.71
C ASP A 14 -11.94 -13.37 -19.12
N LEU A 15 -11.54 -13.48 -20.39
CA LEU A 15 -10.68 -14.57 -20.88
C LEU A 15 -9.21 -14.24 -20.58
N ILE A 16 -8.83 -13.01 -20.91
CA ILE A 16 -7.57 -12.37 -20.54
C ILE A 16 -7.88 -10.91 -20.18
N ARG A 17 -6.97 -10.21 -19.50
CA ARG A 17 -7.21 -8.83 -19.04
C ARG A 17 -7.62 -7.92 -20.21
N GLY A 18 -8.87 -7.43 -20.18
CA GLY A 18 -9.42 -6.52 -21.20
C GLY A 18 -10.15 -7.21 -22.35
N VAL A 19 -10.16 -8.55 -22.41
CA VAL A 19 -10.90 -9.32 -23.43
C VAL A 19 -11.90 -10.23 -22.73
N GLY A 20 -13.19 -9.98 -22.96
CA GLY A 20 -14.27 -10.81 -22.42
C GLY A 20 -14.35 -12.18 -23.11
N LYS A 21 -14.75 -13.21 -22.37
CA LYS A 21 -14.91 -14.59 -22.86
C LYS A 21 -16.00 -14.73 -23.93
N PHE A 22 -17.05 -13.92 -23.85
CA PHE A 22 -18.18 -13.96 -24.79
C PHE A 22 -18.14 -12.79 -25.78
N SER A 23 -18.52 -13.08 -27.02
CA SER A 23 -18.71 -12.09 -28.10
C SER A 23 -19.89 -11.14 -27.83
N ARG A 24 -19.94 -10.04 -28.60
CA ARG A 24 -20.99 -9.01 -28.47
C ARG A 24 -22.39 -9.58 -28.73
N SER A 25 -22.57 -10.46 -29.71
CA SER A 25 -23.85 -11.10 -30.04
C SER A 25 -24.35 -12.02 -28.92
N LYS A 26 -23.48 -12.88 -28.38
CA LYS A 26 -23.83 -13.73 -27.24
C LYS A 26 -24.18 -12.90 -25.99
N MET A 27 -23.46 -11.81 -25.75
CA MET A 27 -23.76 -10.88 -24.67
C MET A 27 -25.05 -10.09 -24.86
N TYR A 28 -25.41 -9.76 -26.11
CA TYR A 28 -26.68 -9.11 -26.45
C TYR A 28 -27.88 -9.96 -26.03
N HIS A 29 -27.85 -11.26 -26.33
CA HIS A 29 -28.87 -12.21 -25.90
C HIS A 29 -28.87 -12.43 -24.38
N LYS A 30 -27.69 -12.68 -23.79
CA LYS A 30 -27.52 -12.95 -22.35
C LYS A 30 -27.90 -11.76 -21.45
N ARG A 31 -27.77 -10.52 -21.95
CA ARG A 31 -28.21 -9.30 -21.23
C ARG A 31 -29.72 -9.06 -21.36
N GLY A 32 -30.42 -9.78 -22.24
CA GLY A 32 -31.83 -9.52 -22.53
C GLY A 32 -32.07 -8.22 -23.30
N LEU A 33 -31.01 -7.64 -23.89
CA LEU A 33 -31.10 -6.39 -24.65
C LEU A 33 -32.02 -6.55 -25.87
N TRP A 34 -32.05 -7.74 -26.47
CA TRP A 34 -32.95 -8.10 -27.55
C TRP A 34 -34.42 -7.95 -27.15
N ALA A 35 -34.80 -8.45 -25.97
CA ALA A 35 -36.18 -8.36 -25.47
C ALA A 35 -36.56 -6.92 -25.12
N ILE A 36 -35.63 -6.15 -24.55
CA ILE A 36 -35.84 -4.72 -24.27
C ILE A 36 -36.00 -3.93 -25.57
N LYS A 37 -35.18 -4.20 -26.58
CA LYS A 37 -35.27 -3.54 -27.89
C LYS A 37 -36.59 -3.89 -28.60
N ALA A 38 -37.00 -5.16 -28.55
CA ALA A 38 -38.27 -5.61 -29.11
C ALA A 38 -39.47 -4.93 -28.43
N LYS A 39 -39.46 -4.81 -27.09
CA LYS A 39 -40.52 -4.12 -26.33
C LYS A 39 -40.64 -2.63 -26.63
N ASN A 40 -39.56 -1.98 -27.06
CA ASN A 40 -39.51 -0.55 -27.36
C ASN A 40 -39.48 -0.28 -28.86
N GLY A 41 -40.21 -1.08 -29.66
CA GLY A 41 -40.39 -0.83 -31.09
C GLY A 41 -39.10 -0.89 -31.92
N GLY A 42 -38.11 -1.67 -31.49
CA GLY A 42 -36.83 -1.78 -32.19
C GLY A 42 -35.79 -0.73 -31.81
N VAL A 43 -36.08 0.15 -30.85
CA VAL A 43 -35.14 1.21 -30.39
C VAL A 43 -34.79 0.99 -28.90
N PHE A 44 -33.62 1.43 -28.47
CA PHE A 44 -33.29 1.42 -27.04
C PHE A 44 -33.85 2.67 -26.35
N PRO A 45 -34.38 2.55 -25.11
CA PRO A 45 -34.84 3.72 -24.35
C PRO A 45 -33.72 4.76 -24.19
N CYS A 46 -34.02 6.02 -24.50
CA CYS A 46 -33.13 7.15 -24.30
C CYS A 46 -33.71 8.06 -23.22
N HIS A 47 -32.88 8.56 -22.31
CA HIS A 47 -33.30 9.56 -21.33
C HIS A 47 -33.09 10.95 -21.90
N GLU A 48 -34.14 11.76 -21.93
CA GLU A 48 -34.04 13.18 -22.27
C GLU A 48 -33.20 13.91 -21.21
N LYS A 49 -32.35 14.83 -21.67
CA LYS A 49 -31.46 15.59 -20.82
C LYS A 49 -32.30 16.53 -19.95
N LYS A 50 -32.29 16.33 -18.62
CA LYS A 50 -33.03 17.21 -17.71
C LYS A 50 -32.65 18.68 -17.94
N PRO A 51 -33.63 19.62 -17.95
CA PRO A 51 -33.34 21.03 -18.07
C PRO A 51 -32.48 21.49 -16.88
N VAL A 52 -31.39 22.19 -17.18
CA VAL A 52 -30.44 22.68 -16.18
C VAL A 52 -31.10 23.83 -15.42
N ALA A 53 -31.25 23.69 -14.10
CA ALA A 53 -31.74 24.77 -13.23
C ALA A 53 -30.75 25.96 -13.28
N PRO A 54 -31.23 27.21 -13.21
CA PRO A 54 -30.37 28.39 -13.28
C PRO A 54 -29.35 28.38 -12.14
N ALA A 55 -28.06 28.37 -12.48
CA ALA A 55 -26.97 28.41 -11.51
C ALA A 55 -26.94 29.76 -10.77
N PRO A 56 -26.58 29.79 -9.47
CA PRO A 56 -26.43 31.03 -8.71
C PRO A 56 -25.37 31.95 -9.34
N SER A 57 -25.57 33.27 -9.26
CA SER A 57 -24.69 34.27 -9.86
C SER A 57 -23.33 34.32 -9.14
N GLU A 58 -22.28 33.83 -9.80
CA GLU A 58 -20.90 33.93 -9.30
C GLU A 58 -20.33 35.33 -9.58
N LYS A 59 -19.84 36.02 -8.54
CA LYS A 59 -19.17 37.32 -8.68
C LYS A 59 -17.80 37.12 -9.35
N LEU A 60 -17.51 37.95 -10.36
CA LEU A 60 -16.24 37.91 -11.09
C LEU A 60 -15.03 38.22 -10.18
N PRO A 61 -13.86 37.61 -10.42
CA PRO A 61 -12.64 37.92 -9.68
C PRO A 61 -12.19 39.36 -9.97
N LYS A 62 -11.62 40.03 -8.94
CA LYS A 62 -11.12 41.41 -9.04
C LYS A 62 -9.80 41.53 -9.82
N PHE A 63 -9.04 40.44 -9.91
CA PHE A 63 -7.72 40.41 -10.53
C PHE A 63 -7.71 39.45 -11.71
N TYR A 64 -7.15 39.89 -12.84
CA TYR A 64 -6.93 39.11 -14.05
C TYR A 64 -5.42 39.09 -14.34
N PRO A 65 -4.80 37.90 -14.54
CA PRO A 65 -3.40 37.83 -14.97
C PRO A 65 -3.23 38.40 -16.37
N ALA A 66 -2.04 38.92 -16.69
CA ALA A 66 -1.74 39.47 -18.02
C ALA A 66 -1.68 38.38 -19.11
N ASP A 67 -1.28 37.16 -18.74
CA ASP A 67 -1.18 36.01 -19.63
C ASP A 67 -2.11 34.86 -19.19
N ASP A 68 -2.75 34.22 -20.16
CA ASP A 68 -3.57 33.03 -19.93
C ASP A 68 -2.70 31.79 -19.74
N VAL A 69 -2.78 31.18 -18.56
CA VAL A 69 -2.14 29.88 -18.29
C VAL A 69 -2.99 28.77 -18.90
N LYS A 70 -2.43 28.07 -19.92
CA LYS A 70 -3.08 26.92 -20.53
C LYS A 70 -3.40 25.84 -19.49
N LYS A 71 -4.64 25.35 -19.48
CA LYS A 71 -5.05 24.24 -18.59
C LYS A 71 -4.28 22.97 -18.98
N PRO A 72 -3.64 22.28 -18.01
CA PRO A 72 -2.95 21.03 -18.29
C PRO A 72 -3.94 19.96 -18.77
N LEU A 73 -3.48 19.08 -19.65
CA LEU A 73 -4.27 17.96 -20.15
C LEU A 73 -4.63 17.01 -19.01
N ILE A 74 -5.85 16.44 -19.06
CA ILE A 74 -6.32 15.51 -18.04
C ILE A 74 -5.51 14.21 -18.13
N ASN A 75 -4.69 13.97 -17.11
CA ASN A 75 -3.99 12.69 -16.97
C ASN A 75 -4.95 11.60 -16.48
N LYS A 76 -5.20 10.58 -17.30
CA LYS A 76 -6.04 9.42 -16.97
C LYS A 76 -5.29 8.33 -16.18
N HIS A 77 -3.99 8.49 -15.95
CA HIS A 77 -3.18 7.51 -15.24
C HIS A 77 -3.57 7.43 -13.77
N LYS A 78 -3.91 6.21 -13.31
CA LYS A 78 -4.15 5.91 -11.89
C LYS A 78 -2.96 5.15 -11.35
N ALA A 79 -2.34 5.65 -10.29
CA ALA A 79 -1.27 4.95 -9.60
C ALA A 79 -1.82 3.62 -9.06
N LYS A 80 -1.15 2.52 -9.42
CA LYS A 80 -1.50 1.17 -8.96
C LYS A 80 -0.60 0.79 -7.79
N PRO A 81 -1.10 0.03 -6.82
CA PRO A 81 -0.25 -0.53 -5.77
C PRO A 81 0.82 -1.42 -6.41
N THR A 82 1.99 -1.46 -5.77
CA THR A 82 3.10 -2.32 -6.23
C THR A 82 2.69 -3.78 -6.13
N LYS A 83 2.99 -4.57 -7.17
CA LYS A 83 2.73 -6.01 -7.13
C LYS A 83 3.77 -6.69 -6.24
N LEU A 84 3.30 -7.51 -5.31
CA LEU A 84 4.16 -8.26 -4.43
C LEU A 84 4.90 -9.37 -5.20
N ARG A 85 6.21 -9.52 -4.94
CA ARG A 85 7.04 -10.59 -5.52
C ARG A 85 6.62 -11.95 -4.95
N ALA A 86 6.57 -12.99 -5.77
CA ALA A 86 6.17 -14.33 -5.32
C ALA A 86 7.03 -14.90 -4.18
N SER A 87 8.30 -14.50 -4.09
CA SER A 87 9.22 -14.92 -3.01
C SER A 87 8.88 -14.31 -1.65
N ILE A 88 8.12 -13.21 -1.63
CA ILE A 88 7.73 -12.54 -0.40
C ILE A 88 6.38 -13.13 -0.01
N THR A 89 6.35 -13.88 1.08
CA THR A 89 5.11 -14.40 1.66
C THR A 89 5.05 -13.97 3.11
N PRO A 90 3.86 -13.76 3.72
CA PRO A 90 3.75 -13.48 5.15
C PRO A 90 4.58 -14.51 5.93
N GLY A 91 5.49 -14.07 6.80
CA GLY A 91 6.43 -14.98 7.47
C GLY A 91 7.84 -14.99 6.92
N THR A 92 8.03 -14.60 5.66
CA THR A 92 9.35 -14.63 5.01
C THR A 92 10.33 -13.69 5.72
N VAL A 93 11.53 -14.19 5.99
CA VAL A 93 12.62 -13.36 6.48
C VAL A 93 13.20 -12.54 5.32
N LEU A 94 13.47 -11.28 5.61
CA LEU A 94 13.83 -10.24 4.67
C LEU A 94 15.16 -9.62 5.12
N ILE A 95 16.08 -9.42 4.19
CA ILE A 95 17.33 -8.69 4.43
C ILE A 95 17.15 -7.26 3.92
N ILE A 96 17.25 -6.26 4.80
CA ILE A 96 17.18 -4.86 4.40
C ILE A 96 18.51 -4.44 3.79
N LEU A 97 18.48 -3.84 2.60
CA LEU A 97 19.68 -3.39 1.88
C LEU A 97 20.03 -1.93 2.14
N ALA A 98 19.03 -1.08 2.37
CA ALA A 98 19.23 0.37 2.44
C ALA A 98 18.72 1.00 3.75
N GLY A 99 19.26 2.18 4.07
CA GLY A 99 18.88 2.97 5.25
C GLY A 99 19.55 2.53 6.55
N ARG A 100 19.05 3.03 7.68
CA ARG A 100 19.64 2.82 9.02
C ARG A 100 19.72 1.34 9.42
N PHE A 101 18.80 0.52 8.94
CA PHE A 101 18.73 -0.90 9.27
C PHE A 101 19.34 -1.82 8.20
N LYS A 102 20.22 -1.29 7.33
CA LYS A 102 20.94 -2.07 6.32
C LYS A 102 21.65 -3.29 6.92
N GLY A 103 21.59 -4.42 6.23
CA GLY A 103 22.12 -5.72 6.64
C GLY A 103 21.32 -6.43 7.72
N LYS A 104 20.29 -5.82 8.33
CA LYS A 104 19.49 -6.52 9.35
C LYS A 104 18.51 -7.47 8.69
N ARG A 105 18.31 -8.62 9.34
CA ARG A 105 17.32 -9.64 8.96
C ARG A 105 16.02 -9.38 9.72
N VAL A 106 14.89 -9.45 9.03
CA VAL A 106 13.64 -8.88 9.52
C VAL A 106 12.46 -9.68 9.00
N VAL A 107 11.37 -9.79 9.74
CA VAL A 107 10.24 -10.65 9.37
C VAL A 107 9.16 -9.83 8.63
N PHE A 108 8.70 -10.33 7.48
CA PHE A 108 7.61 -9.73 6.73
C PHE A 108 6.24 -10.07 7.34
N LEU A 109 5.42 -9.04 7.60
CA LEU A 109 4.07 -9.22 8.16
C LEU A 109 2.99 -9.15 7.08
N LYS A 110 2.79 -7.97 6.48
CA LYS A 110 1.77 -7.73 5.44
C LYS A 110 2.19 -6.64 4.46
N GLN A 111 1.55 -6.62 3.29
CA GLN A 111 1.65 -5.49 2.38
C GLN A 111 0.61 -4.42 2.77
N LEU A 112 1.02 -3.16 2.85
CA LEU A 112 0.13 -2.04 3.12
C LEU A 112 -0.58 -1.57 1.83
N SER A 113 -1.62 -0.75 2.00
CA SER A 113 -2.38 -0.19 0.87
C SER A 113 -1.54 0.67 -0.08
N SER A 114 -0.49 1.31 0.44
CA SER A 114 0.51 2.04 -0.35
C SER A 114 1.39 1.13 -1.22
N GLY A 115 1.39 -0.18 -0.98
CA GLY A 115 2.26 -1.15 -1.60
C GLY A 115 3.60 -1.35 -0.86
N LEU A 116 3.86 -0.60 0.21
CA LEU A 116 5.02 -0.82 1.07
C LEU A 116 4.85 -2.08 1.93
N LEU A 117 5.97 -2.69 2.29
CA LEU A 117 6.00 -3.85 3.18
C LEU A 117 5.98 -3.37 4.64
N LEU A 118 5.07 -3.92 5.44
CA LEU A 118 5.15 -3.84 6.89
C LEU A 118 6.03 -4.98 7.40
N ILE A 119 7.04 -4.60 8.15
CA ILE A 119 8.11 -5.48 8.59
C ILE A 119 8.31 -5.27 10.10
N SER A 120 8.61 -6.35 10.84
CA SER A 120 9.11 -6.27 12.24
C SER A 120 10.35 -7.14 12.39
N GLY A 121 11.41 -6.61 13.02
CA GLY A 121 12.57 -7.39 13.41
C GLY A 121 12.64 -7.38 14.90
N PRO A 122 12.05 -8.39 15.59
CA PRO A 122 11.64 -8.30 16.97
C PRO A 122 12.59 -7.45 17.78
N PHE A 123 12.09 -6.34 18.32
CA PHE A 123 12.92 -5.20 18.70
C PHE A 123 14.00 -5.58 19.72
N LYS A 124 13.69 -6.55 20.59
CA LYS A 124 14.62 -7.14 21.56
C LYS A 124 15.81 -7.87 20.93
N ILE A 125 15.64 -8.48 19.75
CA ILE A 125 16.68 -9.26 19.08
C ILE A 125 17.53 -8.33 18.20
N ASN A 126 16.87 -7.56 17.32
CA ASN A 126 17.55 -6.86 16.23
C ASN A 126 17.50 -5.34 16.34
N GLY A 127 16.70 -4.79 17.26
CA GLY A 127 16.47 -3.35 17.37
C GLY A 127 15.83 -2.73 16.12
N VAL A 128 15.02 -3.50 15.36
CA VAL A 128 14.26 -2.99 14.21
C VAL A 128 12.79 -2.91 14.61
N PRO A 129 12.21 -1.72 14.80
CA PRO A 129 10.80 -1.60 15.13
C PRO A 129 9.92 -1.96 13.93
N LEU A 130 8.61 -2.03 14.16
CA LEU A 130 7.59 -2.01 13.13
C LEU A 130 7.86 -0.86 12.17
N ARG A 131 8.13 -1.22 10.92
CA ARG A 131 8.59 -0.25 9.92
C ARG A 131 8.07 -0.58 8.54
N ARG A 132 7.79 0.48 7.79
CA ARG A 132 7.48 0.41 6.36
C ARG A 132 8.77 0.39 5.54
N VAL A 133 8.89 -0.56 4.62
CA VAL A 133 10.04 -0.68 3.71
C VAL A 133 9.55 -0.94 2.29
N ASN A 134 10.24 -0.35 1.31
CA ASN A 134 9.96 -0.63 -0.09
C ASN A 134 10.59 -1.97 -0.49
N GLN A 135 9.78 -2.82 -1.14
CA GLN A 135 10.14 -4.13 -1.66
C GLN A 135 11.44 -4.14 -2.50
N ALA A 136 11.77 -3.06 -3.19
CA ALA A 136 13.00 -2.98 -4.00
C ALA A 136 14.28 -3.04 -3.15
N TYR A 137 14.24 -2.60 -1.89
CA TYR A 137 15.41 -2.52 -1.01
C TYR A 137 15.54 -3.73 -0.08
N VAL A 138 14.98 -4.87 -0.52
CA VAL A 138 14.90 -6.07 0.29
C VAL A 138 15.25 -7.31 -0.53
N ILE A 139 16.05 -8.19 0.05
CA ILE A 139 16.22 -9.56 -0.40
C ILE A 139 15.28 -10.45 0.40
N ALA A 140 14.46 -11.23 -0.29
CA ALA A 140 13.64 -12.26 0.34
C ALA A 140 14.47 -13.53 0.46
N THR A 141 14.56 -14.08 1.67
CA THR A 141 15.22 -15.36 1.89
C THR A 141 14.22 -16.51 1.79
N SER A 142 14.73 -17.73 1.64
CA SER A 142 13.94 -18.96 1.65
C SER A 142 13.31 -19.28 3.02
N THR A 143 13.89 -18.77 4.10
CA THR A 143 13.42 -19.00 5.47
C THR A 143 12.09 -18.29 5.77
N LYS A 144 11.18 -19.02 6.44
CA LYS A 144 9.84 -18.55 6.81
C LYS A 144 9.55 -18.83 8.27
N VAL A 145 8.84 -17.90 8.91
CA VAL A 145 8.33 -17.99 10.27
C VAL A 145 6.81 -18.06 10.20
N ASP A 146 6.17 -18.86 11.05
CA ASP A 146 4.70 -18.83 11.13
C ASP A 146 4.22 -17.54 11.82
N ILE A 147 3.26 -16.86 11.19
CA ILE A 147 2.71 -15.55 11.61
C ILE A 147 1.21 -15.65 11.89
N SER A 148 0.62 -16.86 11.83
CA SER A 148 -0.81 -17.09 12.05
C SER A 148 -1.38 -16.43 13.31
N LYS A 149 -0.59 -16.32 14.38
CA LYS A 149 -0.98 -15.76 15.69
C LYS A 149 -0.79 -14.24 15.82
N VAL A 150 -0.18 -13.57 14.84
CA VAL A 150 0.17 -12.16 14.93
C VAL A 150 -0.98 -11.30 14.41
N ASN A 151 -1.52 -10.41 15.25
CA ASN A 151 -2.55 -9.46 14.81
C ASN A 151 -1.90 -8.23 14.15
N VAL A 152 -2.25 -7.97 12.89
CA VAL A 152 -1.65 -6.90 12.06
C VAL A 152 -2.72 -5.92 11.53
N GLU A 153 -3.98 -6.06 11.93
CA GLU A 153 -5.09 -5.27 11.36
C GLU A 153 -4.99 -3.78 11.69
N LYS A 154 -4.54 -3.44 12.91
CA LYS A 154 -4.37 -2.06 13.39
C LYS A 154 -3.40 -1.21 12.55
N PHE A 155 -2.42 -1.83 11.90
CA PHE A 155 -1.30 -1.12 11.28
C PHE A 155 -1.55 -0.76 9.82
N ASP A 156 -1.95 0.49 9.57
CA ASP A 156 -2.14 1.04 8.23
C ASP A 156 -1.14 2.15 7.89
N ASP A 157 -1.14 2.62 6.64
CA ASP A 157 -0.25 3.69 6.19
C ASP A 157 -0.38 4.99 7.00
N LYS A 158 -1.58 5.27 7.52
CA LYS A 158 -1.85 6.43 8.37
C LYS A 158 -1.15 6.34 9.73
N TYR A 159 -1.02 5.14 10.29
CA TYR A 159 -0.33 4.91 11.56
C TYR A 159 1.14 5.36 11.51
N PHE A 160 1.77 5.20 10.35
CA PHE A 160 3.17 5.56 10.11
C PHE A 160 3.35 6.92 9.42
N ALA A 161 2.31 7.75 9.37
CA ALA A 161 2.42 9.10 8.84
C ALA A 161 3.35 9.93 9.74
N LYS A 162 4.23 10.71 9.13
CA LYS A 162 5.09 11.64 9.87
C LYS A 162 4.24 12.87 10.23
N GLU A 163 4.23 13.24 11.50
CA GLU A 163 3.63 14.49 11.94
C GLU A 163 4.43 15.67 11.37
N VAL A 164 3.76 16.50 10.56
CA VAL A 164 4.35 17.70 10.00
C VAL A 164 4.06 18.84 10.97
N GLN A 165 5.06 19.27 11.71
CA GLN A 165 4.95 20.49 12.50
C GLN A 165 4.87 21.67 11.54
N LYS A 166 3.81 22.47 11.64
CA LYS A 166 3.66 23.71 10.90
C LYS A 166 4.68 24.71 11.47
N LYS A 167 5.83 24.85 10.80
CA LYS A 167 6.77 25.93 11.12
C LYS A 167 6.10 27.27 10.83
N LYS A 168 6.09 28.18 11.79
CA LYS A 168 5.74 29.59 11.53
C LYS A 168 6.89 30.18 10.71
N LYS A 169 6.58 30.95 9.67
CA LYS A 169 7.60 31.59 8.83
C LYS A 169 8.09 32.86 9.55
N GLY A 170 9.08 32.71 10.42
CA GLY A 170 9.87 33.80 10.99
C GLY A 170 11.35 33.49 10.81
N GLU A 171 12.15 34.51 10.50
CA GLU A 171 13.57 34.37 10.11
C GLU A 171 14.47 33.85 11.27
N GLY A 172 14.04 34.05 12.54
CA GLY A 172 14.81 33.68 13.73
C GLY A 172 14.72 32.21 14.19
N GLU A 173 13.69 31.44 13.80
CA GLU A 173 13.49 30.05 14.27
C GLU A 173 14.25 29.00 13.42
N PHE A 174 15.01 29.43 12.41
CA PHE A 174 15.74 28.53 11.52
C PHE A 174 16.90 27.79 12.22
N PHE A 175 17.55 28.42 13.20
CA PHE A 175 18.68 27.85 13.95
C PHE A 175 18.27 27.08 15.22
N GLU A 176 17.07 27.32 15.77
CA GLU A 176 16.57 26.56 16.93
C GLU A 176 16.08 25.16 16.55
N ALA A 177 15.67 24.95 15.29
CA ALA A 177 15.24 23.66 14.77
C ALA A 177 16.35 22.59 14.74
N GLU A 178 17.62 22.98 14.81
CA GLU A 178 18.76 22.04 14.89
C GLU A 178 19.02 21.53 16.32
N LYS A 179 18.54 22.27 17.33
CA LYS A 179 18.55 21.88 18.74
C LYS A 179 17.26 21.20 19.21
N GLU A 180 16.32 20.90 18.31
CA GLU A 180 15.08 20.21 18.68
C GLU A 180 15.38 18.87 19.35
N GLU A 181 15.07 18.87 20.65
CA GLU A 181 15.10 17.76 21.58
C GLU A 181 14.62 16.46 20.93
N LYS A 182 15.29 15.35 21.28
CA LYS A 182 14.91 14.00 20.85
C LYS A 182 13.41 13.81 21.13
N LYS A 183 12.57 13.92 20.10
CA LYS A 183 11.14 13.68 20.21
C LYS A 183 10.95 12.28 20.82
N ASP A 184 10.49 12.25 22.07
CA ASP A 184 10.27 11.01 22.78
C ASP A 184 9.23 10.17 22.03
N LEU A 185 9.52 8.88 21.91
CA LEU A 185 8.62 7.96 21.22
C LEU A 185 7.32 7.81 22.02
N PRO A 186 6.14 8.01 21.39
CA PRO A 186 4.85 7.80 22.03
C PRO A 186 4.78 6.43 22.67
N GLN A 187 4.26 6.37 23.90
CA GLN A 187 4.18 5.13 24.67
C GLN A 187 3.34 4.06 23.95
N GLU A 188 2.27 4.46 23.28
CA GLU A 188 1.41 3.60 22.47
C GLU A 188 2.19 2.78 21.43
N LYS A 189 3.17 3.39 20.75
CA LYS A 189 3.99 2.70 19.75
C LYS A 189 4.89 1.64 20.37
N LYS A 190 5.35 1.86 21.62
CA LYS A 190 6.15 0.89 22.36
C LYS A 190 5.31 -0.31 22.77
N ASP A 191 4.08 -0.08 23.20
CA ASP A 191 3.20 -1.15 23.67
C ASP A 191 2.64 -1.97 22.49
N ASP A 192 2.30 -1.32 21.38
CA ASP A 192 1.98 -2.00 20.11
C ASP A 192 3.13 -2.90 19.64
N GLN A 193 4.37 -2.40 19.74
CA GLN A 193 5.56 -3.19 19.39
C GLN A 193 5.70 -4.42 20.28
N LYS A 194 5.56 -4.27 21.60
CA LYS A 194 5.67 -5.39 22.55
C LYS A 194 4.61 -6.45 22.28
N ALA A 195 3.37 -6.04 21.97
CA ALA A 195 2.28 -6.96 21.69
C ALA A 195 2.56 -7.81 20.44
N VAL A 196 3.01 -7.19 19.36
CA VAL A 196 3.39 -7.91 18.13
C VAL A 196 4.61 -8.80 18.37
N ASP A 197 5.65 -8.26 19.01
CA ASP A 197 6.91 -9.00 19.22
C ASP A 197 6.76 -10.19 20.16
N ALA A 198 5.86 -10.14 21.15
CA ALA A 198 5.61 -11.28 22.04
C ALA A 198 5.19 -12.53 21.26
N SER A 199 4.27 -12.37 20.30
CA SER A 199 3.81 -13.47 19.44
C SER A 199 4.87 -13.95 18.44
N LEU A 200 5.67 -13.02 17.89
CA LEU A 200 6.76 -13.35 16.97
C LEU A 200 7.92 -14.08 17.67
N ILE A 201 8.32 -13.63 18.85
CA ILE A 201 9.43 -14.22 19.61
C ILE A 201 9.10 -15.67 19.98
N ALA A 202 7.88 -15.95 20.44
CA ALA A 202 7.45 -17.32 20.73
C ALA A 202 7.56 -18.24 19.50
N SER A 203 7.23 -17.73 18.31
CA SER A 203 7.34 -18.48 17.05
C SER A 203 8.81 -18.66 16.60
N ILE A 204 9.67 -17.68 16.89
CA ILE A 204 11.10 -17.71 16.55
C ILE A 204 11.87 -18.67 17.47
N GLU A 205 11.54 -18.71 18.75
CA GLU A 205 12.19 -19.59 19.72
C GLU A 205 11.86 -21.07 19.50
N GLY A 206 10.73 -21.37 18.83
CA GLY A 206 10.41 -22.72 18.38
C GLY A 206 11.30 -23.25 17.24
N VAL A 207 12.04 -22.38 16.53
CA VAL A 207 12.93 -22.77 15.43
C VAL A 207 14.39 -22.71 15.92
N PRO A 208 15.16 -23.81 15.85
CA PRO A 208 16.55 -23.82 16.26
C PRO A 208 17.37 -22.74 15.57
N GLU A 209 18.23 -22.05 16.34
CA GLU A 209 19.18 -21.03 15.87
C GLU A 209 18.60 -19.78 15.18
N LEU A 210 17.28 -19.71 14.96
CA LEU A 210 16.66 -18.61 14.22
C LEU A 210 16.82 -17.25 14.94
N LYS A 211 16.82 -17.26 16.27
CA LYS A 211 17.10 -16.08 17.10
C LYS A 211 18.50 -15.52 16.83
N VAL A 212 19.51 -16.38 16.74
CA VAL A 212 20.90 -16.01 16.42
C VAL A 212 21.01 -15.54 14.98
N TYR A 213 20.34 -16.23 14.06
CA TYR A 213 20.28 -15.83 12.65
C TYR A 213 19.69 -14.43 12.48
N LEU A 214 18.59 -14.12 13.16
CA LEU A 214 17.98 -12.79 13.12
C LEU A 214 18.91 -11.73 13.72
N ALA A 215 19.53 -11.99 14.87
CA ALA A 215 20.46 -11.07 15.54
C ALA A 215 21.66 -10.70 14.66
N ALA A 216 22.17 -11.66 13.88
CA ALA A 216 23.31 -11.47 13.01
C ALA A 216 23.00 -10.52 11.84
N ARG A 217 24.00 -9.69 11.50
CA ARG A 217 23.94 -8.78 10.35
C ARG A 217 24.43 -9.52 9.09
N PHE A 218 23.70 -9.36 7.99
CA PHE A 218 24.15 -9.75 6.67
C PHE A 218 25.21 -8.80 6.16
N SER A 219 26.34 -9.37 5.75
CA SER A 219 27.41 -8.73 5.01
C SER A 219 28.00 -9.75 4.03
N LEU A 220 28.56 -9.26 2.94
CA LEU A 220 29.35 -10.07 2.02
C LEU A 220 30.82 -10.00 2.45
N LYS A 221 31.48 -11.14 2.53
CA LYS A 221 32.94 -11.21 2.72
C LYS A 221 33.63 -11.17 1.36
N SER A 222 34.94 -10.88 1.37
CA SER A 222 35.76 -11.00 0.16
C SER A 222 35.62 -12.42 -0.44
N GLY A 223 35.46 -12.50 -1.76
CA GLY A 223 35.25 -13.75 -2.48
C GLY A 223 33.79 -14.23 -2.58
N MET A 224 32.84 -13.67 -1.80
CA MET A 224 31.42 -14.03 -1.94
C MET A 224 30.76 -13.28 -3.10
N LYS A 225 30.31 -14.01 -4.12
CA LYS A 225 29.64 -13.44 -5.29
C LYS A 225 28.10 -13.54 -5.16
N PRO A 226 27.35 -12.43 -5.12
CA PRO A 226 25.90 -12.47 -4.88
C PRO A 226 25.08 -13.24 -5.91
N HIS A 227 25.56 -13.37 -7.14
CA HIS A 227 24.88 -14.15 -8.19
C HIS A 227 25.02 -15.66 -8.03
N GLU A 228 25.99 -16.12 -7.22
CA GLU A 228 26.18 -17.53 -6.87
C GLU A 228 25.45 -17.88 -5.56
N LEU A 229 25.07 -16.87 -4.76
CA LEU A 229 24.40 -17.09 -3.47
C LEU A 229 22.91 -17.36 -3.65
N VAL A 230 22.43 -18.39 -2.95
CA VAL A 230 21.00 -18.66 -2.77
C VAL A 230 20.57 -18.07 -1.43
N PHE A 231 19.51 -17.26 -1.47
CA PHE A 231 18.96 -16.55 -0.33
C PHE A 231 17.69 -17.24 0.18
#